data_AF-A0A1N6N746-F1
#
_entry.id   AF-A0A1N6N746-F1
#
_cell.length_a   1.000
_cell.length_b   1.000
_cell.length_c   1.000
_cell.angle_alpha   90.00
_cell.angle_beta   90.00
_cell.angle_gamma   90.00
#
_symmetry.space_group_name_H-M   'P 1'
#
loop_
_entity.id
_entity.type
_entity.pdbx_description
1 polymer ?
#
loop_
_entity_poly.entity_id
_entity_poly.type
_entity_poly.pdbx_seq_one_letter_code
_entity_poly.pdbx_strand_id
1 'polypeptide(L)'
;MAIITHGVVRGLGNQYADGTERMEIHVLVMGAQGLPHRNGERTPVVLRIGRRHYQGGLRATENNPYVWICPDVVAPDGTEVRLAHLLTDEGLGSNDRVFLVVDGSNIAVVPARWD
;
A
#
# COMPACT_ATOMS: atom_id res chain seq x y z
N MET A 1 -6.69 2.00 18.99
CA MET A 1 -6.32 3.41 18.71
C MET A 1 -5.69 3.42 17.33
N ALA A 2 -6.20 4.22 16.40
CA ALA A 2 -5.64 4.26 15.06
C ALA A 2 -4.31 5.04 15.05
N ILE A 3 -3.32 4.52 14.33
CA ILE A 3 -2.02 5.18 14.13
C ILE A 3 -1.99 5.73 12.71
N ILE A 4 -1.50 6.96 12.53
CA ILE A 4 -1.33 7.56 11.21
C ILE A 4 0.15 7.45 10.81
N THR A 5 0.38 6.86 9.64
CA THR A 5 1.71 6.66 9.08
C THR A 5 1.79 7.33 7.70
N HIS A 6 2.93 7.96 7.38
CA HIS A 6 3.14 8.61 6.10
C HIS A 6 3.73 7.62 5.08
N GLY A 7 3.09 7.53 3.91
CA GLY A 7 3.54 6.70 2.79
C GLY A 7 3.73 7.51 1.50
N VAL A 8 4.42 6.90 0.56
CA VAL A 8 4.59 7.43 -0.80
C VAL A 8 4.29 6.32 -1.80
N VAL A 9 3.44 6.60 -2.78
CA VAL A 9 3.23 5.72 -3.92
C VAL A 9 4.50 5.69 -4.75
N ARG A 10 5.02 4.49 -5.05
CA ARG A 10 6.23 4.31 -5.84
C ARG A 10 5.94 3.46 -7.06
N GLY A 11 6.15 4.05 -8.23
CA GLY A 11 6.29 3.31 -9.47
C GLY A 11 7.58 2.48 -9.48
N LEU A 12 7.51 1.27 -10.01
CA LEU A 12 8.63 0.33 -10.06
C LEU A 12 9.40 0.38 -11.39
N GLY A 13 9.01 1.25 -12.33
CA GLY A 13 9.64 1.38 -13.65
C GLY A 13 9.38 0.22 -14.62
N ASN A 14 8.57 -0.77 -14.21
CA ASN A 14 8.05 -1.82 -15.08
C ASN A 14 6.52 -1.70 -15.20
N GLN A 15 5.98 -2.22 -16.30
CA GLN A 15 4.56 -2.12 -16.63
C GLN A 15 3.90 -3.51 -16.67
N TYR A 16 2.61 -3.55 -16.40
CA TYR A 16 1.76 -4.69 -16.71
C TYR A 16 1.50 -4.77 -18.23
N ALA A 17 0.89 -5.88 -18.68
CA ALA A 17 0.58 -6.09 -20.10
C ALA A 17 -0.39 -5.04 -20.68
N ASP A 18 -1.16 -4.35 -19.83
CA ASP A 18 -2.07 -3.26 -20.20
C ASP A 18 -1.38 -1.89 -20.26
N GLY A 19 -0.06 -1.81 -20.03
CA GLY A 19 0.72 -0.57 -20.03
C GLY A 19 0.72 0.19 -18.69
N THR A 20 -0.05 -0.25 -17.69
CA THR A 20 -0.08 0.38 -16.36
C THR A 20 1.22 0.13 -15.62
N GLU A 21 1.86 1.17 -15.08
CA GLU A 21 3.06 1.02 -14.26
C GLU A 21 2.74 0.26 -12.96
N ARG A 22 3.60 -0.70 -12.59
CA ARG A 22 3.45 -1.40 -11.31
C ARG A 22 3.79 -0.44 -10.17
N MET A 23 2.95 -0.41 -9.14
CA MET A 23 3.10 0.49 -8.00
C MET A 23 3.08 -0.25 -6.67
N GLU A 24 3.84 0.28 -5.72
CA GLU A 24 3.82 -0.07 -4.30
C GLU A 24 3.53 1.20 -3.47
N ILE A 25 3.21 1.04 -2.19
CA ILE A 25 3.21 2.17 -1.24
C ILE A 25 4.33 1.95 -0.25
N HIS A 26 5.31 2.83 -0.25
CA HIS A 26 6.50 2.74 0.61
C HIS A 26 6.34 3.62 1.84
N VAL A 27 6.73 3.05 2.98
CA VAL A 27 6.82 3.73 4.28
C VAL A 27 8.22 3.53 4.82
N LEU A 28 8.89 4.61 5.22
CA LEU A 28 10.20 4.49 5.88
C LEU A 28 10.07 3.67 7.17
N VAL A 29 10.99 2.73 7.40
CA VAL A 29 10.95 1.82 8.56
C VAL A 29 10.86 2.57 9.89
N MET A 30 11.52 3.73 10.02
CA MET A 30 11.46 4.58 11.22
C MET A 30 10.03 5.11 11.50
N GLY A 31 9.20 5.26 10.46
CA GLY A 31 7.80 5.68 10.57
C GLY A 31 6.80 4.51 10.51
N ALA A 32 7.27 3.28 10.35
CA ALA A 32 6.43 2.09 10.15
C ALA A 32 5.97 1.42 11.46
N GLN A 33 6.17 2.04 12.62
CA GLN A 33 5.92 1.43 13.95
C GLN A 33 4.47 0.94 14.13
N GLY A 34 3.50 1.57 13.48
CA GLY A 34 2.09 1.14 13.51
C GLY A 34 1.75 0.00 12.55
N LEU A 35 2.61 -0.32 11.58
CA LEU A 35 2.31 -1.30 10.54
C LEU A 35 2.65 -2.73 11.02
N PRO A 36 1.75 -3.70 10.88
CA PRO A 36 2.03 -5.09 11.21
C PRO A 36 2.93 -5.71 10.12
N HIS A 37 4.24 -5.64 10.30
CA HIS A 37 5.21 -6.20 9.36
C HIS A 37 6.24 -7.05 10.08
N ARG A 38 6.85 -7.97 9.33
CA ARG A 38 7.97 -8.81 9.75
C ARG A 38 9.00 -8.87 8.63
N ASN A 39 10.27 -8.77 8.98
CA ASN A 39 11.36 -8.83 8.00
C ASN A 39 11.40 -10.20 7.33
N GLY A 40 11.54 -10.21 6.00
CA GLY A 40 11.62 -11.43 5.19
C GLY A 40 10.26 -12.10 4.92
N GLU A 41 9.18 -11.62 5.54
CA GLU A 41 7.84 -12.21 5.40
C GLU A 41 6.89 -11.29 4.65
N ARG A 42 5.88 -11.87 4.00
CA ARG A 42 4.71 -11.14 3.53
C ARG A 42 3.63 -11.23 4.61
N THR A 43 3.37 -10.13 5.31
CA THR A 43 2.35 -10.07 6.36
C THR A 43 1.00 -9.69 5.77
N PRO A 44 -0.06 -10.51 5.91
CA PRO A 44 -1.37 -10.21 5.36
C PRO A 44 -2.04 -9.03 6.08
N VAL A 45 -2.70 -8.16 5.31
CA VAL A 45 -3.44 -6.99 5.81
C VAL A 45 -4.73 -6.79 5.04
N VAL A 46 -5.70 -6.13 5.66
CA VAL A 46 -6.90 -5.64 4.99
C VAL A 46 -6.65 -4.18 4.60
N LEU A 47 -6.70 -3.90 3.31
CA LEU A 47 -6.58 -2.56 2.76
C LEU A 47 -7.97 -1.97 2.53
N ARG A 48 -8.19 -0.73 2.93
CA ARG A 48 -9.31 0.08 2.47
C ARG A 48 -8.80 1.17 1.54
N ILE A 49 -9.16 1.08 0.27
CA ILE A 49 -8.80 2.07 -0.77
C ILE A 49 -10.11 2.62 -1.32
N GLY A 50 -10.29 3.94 -1.19
CA GLY A 50 -11.59 4.58 -1.37
C GLY A 50 -12.66 3.97 -0.45
N ARG A 51 -13.74 3.48 -1.06
CA ARG A 51 -14.88 2.84 -0.36
C ARG A 51 -14.82 1.31 -0.30
N ARG A 52 -13.77 0.70 -0.86
CA ARG A 52 -13.67 -0.76 -1.04
C ARG A 52 -12.59 -1.36 -0.15
N HIS A 53 -12.77 -2.63 0.19
CA HIS A 53 -11.81 -3.41 0.98
C HIS A 53 -11.15 -4.47 0.11
N TYR A 54 -9.88 -4.73 0.38
CA TYR A 54 -9.05 -5.68 -0.35
C TYR A 54 -8.13 -6.41 0.63
N GLN A 55 -7.78 -7.65 0.32
CA GLN A 55 -6.69 -8.34 0.98
C GLN A 55 -5.38 -7.93 0.31
N GLY A 56 -4.42 -7.48 1.10
CA GLY A 56 -3.09 -7.09 0.65
C GLY A 56 -2.01 -7.75 1.47
N GLY A 57 -0.75 -7.37 1.18
CA GLY A 57 0.38 -7.79 1.98
C GLY A 57 1.30 -6.61 2.26
N LEU A 58 1.86 -6.57 3.46
CA LEU A 58 3.04 -5.78 3.77
C LEU A 58 4.29 -6.65 3.62
N ARG A 59 5.37 -6.06 3.14
CA ARG A 59 6.69 -6.70 3.09
C ARG A 59 7.76 -5.73 3.60
N ALA A 60 8.78 -6.30 4.23
CA ALA A 60 10.00 -5.62 4.62
C ALA A 60 11.17 -6.61 4.46
N THR A 61 12.38 -6.11 4.21
CA THR A 61 13.59 -6.94 4.14
C THR A 61 14.72 -6.27 4.91
N GLU A 62 15.69 -7.06 5.38
CA GLU A 62 16.74 -6.61 6.31
C GLU A 62 17.57 -5.41 5.82
N ASN A 63 17.80 -5.31 4.51
CA ASN A 63 18.62 -4.26 3.90
C ASN A 63 17.81 -3.23 3.09
N ASN A 64 16.51 -3.15 3.32
CA ASN A 64 15.64 -2.17 2.67
C ASN A 64 15.05 -1.22 3.72
N PRO A 65 15.25 0.11 3.60
CA PRO A 65 14.76 1.07 4.59
C PRO A 65 13.24 1.28 4.55
N TYR A 66 12.50 0.51 3.74
CA TYR A 66 11.06 0.62 3.59
C TYR A 66 10.33 -0.63 4.06
N VAL A 67 9.16 -0.40 4.65
CA VAL A 67 8.04 -1.34 4.67
C VAL A 67 7.12 -0.93 3.53
N TRP A 68 6.66 -1.88 2.72
CA TRP A 68 5.81 -1.55 1.59
C TRP A 68 4.56 -2.41 1.49
N ILE A 69 3.48 -1.79 0.99
CA ILE A 69 2.29 -2.51 0.54
C ILE A 69 2.60 -3.11 -0.84
N CYS A 70 2.44 -4.43 -0.95
CA CYS A 70 2.69 -5.20 -2.15
C CYS A 70 1.77 -4.78 -3.32
N PRO A 71 2.24 -4.94 -4.58
CA PRO A 71 1.52 -4.49 -5.78
C PRO A 71 0.30 -5.36 -6.12
N ASP A 72 0.24 -6.58 -5.61
CA ASP A 72 -0.82 -7.55 -5.83
C ASP A 72 -1.76 -7.63 -4.62
N VAL A 73 -3.05 -7.46 -4.89
CA VAL A 73 -4.12 -7.42 -3.88
C VAL A 73 -5.29 -8.26 -4.37
N VAL A 74 -6.18 -8.67 -3.46
CA VAL A 74 -7.31 -9.55 -3.75
C VAL A 74 -8.60 -8.88 -3.32
N ALA A 75 -9.57 -8.80 -4.21
CA ALA A 75 -10.91 -8.28 -3.94
C ALA A 75 -11.72 -9.25 -3.03
N PRO A 76 -12.84 -8.80 -2.44
CA PRO A 76 -13.63 -9.64 -1.53
C PRO A 76 -14.19 -10.93 -2.16
N ASP A 77 -14.37 -10.94 -3.48
CA ASP A 77 -14.81 -12.10 -4.26
C ASP A 77 -13.68 -13.09 -4.61
N GLY A 78 -12.45 -12.81 -4.18
CA GLY A 78 -11.26 -13.63 -4.47
C GLY A 78 -10.53 -13.24 -5.77
N THR A 79 -11.02 -12.24 -6.51
CA THR A 79 -10.37 -11.78 -7.74
C THR A 79 -9.06 -11.05 -7.45
N GLU A 80 -7.98 -11.42 -8.13
CA GLU A 80 -6.74 -10.63 -8.11
C GLU A 80 -6.94 -9.28 -8.81
N VAL A 81 -6.59 -8.21 -8.12
CA VAL A 81 -6.55 -6.85 -8.67
C VAL A 81 -5.17 -6.23 -8.43
N ARG A 82 -4.81 -5.23 -9.23
CA ARG A 82 -3.51 -4.56 -9.13
C ARG A 82 -3.65 -3.31 -8.29
N LEU A 83 -2.75 -3.12 -7.33
CA LEU A 83 -2.72 -1.92 -6.49
C LEU A 83 -2.65 -0.66 -7.35
N ALA A 84 -1.87 -0.68 -8.44
CA ALA A 84 -1.74 0.45 -9.36
C ALA A 84 -3.09 0.91 -9.95
N HIS A 85 -3.96 -0.03 -10.35
CA HIS A 85 -5.29 0.32 -10.85
C HIS A 85 -6.13 0.94 -9.74
N LEU A 86 -6.13 0.35 -8.55
CA LEU A 86 -6.87 0.88 -7.40
C LEU A 86 -6.42 2.29 -7.00
N LEU A 87 -5.12 2.57 -7.05
CA LEU A 87 -4.58 3.90 -6.76
C LEU A 87 -4.94 4.90 -7.87
N THR A 88 -4.86 4.47 -9.13
CA THR A 88 -5.20 5.31 -10.29
C THR A 88 -6.68 5.70 -10.28
N ASP A 89 -7.56 4.77 -9.92
CA ASP A 89 -9.01 5.01 -9.75
C ASP A 89 -9.31 6.07 -8.68
N GLU A 90 -8.47 6.18 -7.66
CA GLU A 90 -8.52 7.22 -6.62
C GLU A 90 -7.72 8.49 -6.99
N GLY A 91 -7.24 8.59 -8.23
CA GLY A 91 -6.46 9.73 -8.73
C GLY A 91 -5.07 9.86 -8.12
N LEU A 92 -4.48 8.75 -7.68
CA LEU A 92 -3.13 8.64 -7.14
C LEU A 92 -2.17 8.00 -8.15
N GLY A 93 -0.99 8.58 -8.30
CA GLY A 93 0.07 8.09 -9.16
C GLY A 93 1.43 8.00 -8.46
N SER A 94 2.47 7.65 -9.23
CA SER A 94 3.84 7.57 -8.72
C SER A 94 4.28 8.90 -8.10
N ASN A 95 4.94 8.82 -6.94
CA ASN A 95 5.39 9.91 -6.08
C ASN A 95 4.30 10.66 -5.31
N ASP A 96 3.02 10.30 -5.46
CA ASP A 96 1.98 10.87 -4.61
C ASP A 96 2.16 10.42 -3.15
N ARG A 97 1.90 11.36 -2.23
CA ARG A 97 1.94 11.12 -0.79
C ARG A 97 0.59 10.61 -0.32
N VAL A 98 0.61 9.67 0.61
CA VAL A 98 -0.59 9.10 1.23
C VAL A 98 -0.44 9.04 2.75
N PHE A 99 -1.56 9.11 3.44
CA PHE A 99 -1.67 8.68 4.83
C PHE A 99 -2.16 7.23 4.87
N LEU A 100 -1.54 6.44 5.73
CA LEU A 100 -2.01 5.12 6.13
C LEU A 100 -2.61 5.24 7.51
N VAL A 101 -3.94 5.07 7.61
CA VAL A 101 -4.64 5.01 8.90
C VAL A 101 -4.71 3.55 9.32
N VAL A 102 -3.96 3.20 10.36
CA VAL A 102 -3.71 1.81 10.75
C VAL A 102 -4.45 1.45 12.03
N ASP A 103 -5.27 0.40 11.96
CA ASP A 103 -5.96 -0.21 13.10
C ASP A 103 -5.74 -1.73 13.09
N GLY A 104 -4.67 -2.16 13.77
CA GLY A 104 -4.18 -3.53 13.70
C GLY A 104 -3.77 -3.90 12.28
N SER A 105 -4.41 -4.92 11.70
CA SER A 105 -4.20 -5.35 10.31
C SER A 105 -5.08 -4.63 9.30
N ASN A 106 -5.93 -3.69 9.72
CA ASN A 106 -6.74 -2.87 8.82
C ASN A 106 -6.01 -1.56 8.52
N ILE A 107 -5.80 -1.27 7.24
CA ILE A 107 -5.06 -0.09 6.78
C ILE A 107 -5.91 0.65 5.76
N ALA A 108 -6.32 1.88 6.07
CA ALA A 108 -6.92 2.75 5.07
C ALA A 108 -5.85 3.59 4.37
N VAL A 109 -5.87 3.59 3.05
CA VAL A 109 -5.03 4.44 2.21
C VAL A 109 -5.82 5.71 1.87
N VAL A 110 -5.29 6.87 2.24
CA VAL A 110 -5.93 8.16 2.02
C VAL A 110 -4.92 9.11 1.34
N PRO A 111 -5.30 9.83 0.27
CA PRO A 111 -4.44 10.87 -0.30
C PRO A 111 -3.97 11.86 0.78
N ALA A 112 -2.67 12.21 0.79
CA ALA A 112 -2.14 13.22 1.70
C ALA A 112 -2.32 14.65 1.15
N ARG A 113 -3.45 14.90 0.49
CA ARG A 113 -3.83 16.24 0.04
C ARG A 113 -4.40 16.97 1.25
N TRP A 114 -3.83 18.12 1.55
CA TRP A 114 -4.41 19.09 2.47
C TRP A 114 -5.23 20.03 1.59
N ASP A 115 -6.49 20.23 1.95
CA ASP A 115 -7.32 21.33 1.46
C ASP A 115 -6.68 22.68 1.83
#